data_AF-A0A957N936-F1
#
_entry.id   AF-A0A957N936-F1
#
_cell.length_a   1.000
_cell.length_b   1.000
_cell.length_c   1.000
_cell.angle_alpha   90.00
_cell.angle_beta   90.00
_cell.angle_gamma   90.00
#
_symmetry.space_group_name_H-M   'P 1'
#
loop_
_entity.id
_entity.type
_entity.pdbx_description
1 polymer ?
#
loop_
_entity_poly.entity_id
_entity_poly.type
_entity_poly.pdbx_seq_one_letter_code
_entity_poly.pdbx_strand_id
1 'polypeptide(L)'
;MSQINLRTKLTAAFLGLASITIVMGVSTVYLANSVGKSGLHVGADLAPLGDAAMEIKLTATRAHLLFEEIMAGDTTEDINEVWSLLDETLWYTDAILQGGSSDEGIFIASTDPVVLDKATQ
;
A
#
# COMPACT_ATOMS: atom_id res chain seq x y z
N MET A 1 0.86 51.15 37.19
CA MET A 1 0.35 49.82 36.77
C MET A 1 -1.10 49.99 36.35
N SER A 2 -1.39 49.88 35.05
CA SER A 2 -2.74 50.08 34.51
C SER A 2 -3.71 49.06 35.10
N GLN A 3 -4.72 49.52 35.84
CA GLN A 3 -5.80 48.70 36.41
C GLN A 3 -6.76 48.33 35.28
N ILE A 4 -6.49 47.21 34.60
CA ILE A 4 -7.35 46.73 33.51
C ILE A 4 -8.74 46.40 34.07
N ASN A 5 -9.80 46.90 33.40
CA ASN A 5 -11.18 46.64 33.79
C ASN A 5 -11.49 45.13 33.80
N LEU A 6 -12.21 44.67 34.83
CA LEU A 6 -12.57 43.25 35.02
C LEU A 6 -13.23 42.63 33.78
N ARG A 7 -14.09 43.41 33.10
CA ARG A 7 -14.75 43.00 31.85
C ARG A 7 -13.74 42.64 30.77
N THR A 8 -12.75 43.50 30.54
CA THR A 8 -11.70 43.30 29.53
C THR A 8 -10.86 42.05 29.83
N LYS A 9 -10.57 41.80 31.11
CA LYS A 9 -9.83 40.61 31.54
C LYS A 9 -10.59 39.32 31.27
N LEU A 10 -11.89 39.30 31.59
CA LEU A 10 -12.75 38.14 31.32
C LEU A 10 -12.93 37.91 29.81
N THR A 11 -13.21 38.95 29.03
CA THR A 11 -13.34 38.81 27.56
C THR A 11 -12.05 38.32 26.91
N ALA A 12 -10.89 38.80 27.37
CA ALA A 12 -9.60 38.33 26.86
C ALA A 12 -9.37 36.85 27.18
N ALA A 13 -9.74 36.39 28.38
CA ALA A 13 -9.63 34.98 28.77
C ALA A 13 -10.54 34.08 27.91
N PHE A 14 -11.79 34.47 27.67
CA PHE A 14 -12.70 33.72 26.82
C PHE A 14 -12.24 33.69 25.35
N LEU A 15 -11.74 34.82 24.82
CA LEU A 15 -11.17 34.85 23.47
C LEU A 15 -9.91 33.98 23.35
N GLY A 16 -9.06 33.96 24.38
CA GLY A 16 -7.92 33.06 24.45
C GLY A 16 -8.33 31.60 24.40
N LEU A 17 -9.30 31.21 25.23
CA LEU A 17 -9.80 29.83 25.27
C LEU A 17 -10.45 29.42 23.93
N ALA A 18 -11.28 30.30 23.35
CA ALA A 18 -11.88 30.06 22.04
C ALA A 18 -10.83 29.89 20.94
N SER A 19 -9.77 30.72 20.96
CA SER A 19 -8.67 30.62 19.99
C SER A 19 -7.94 29.28 20.11
N ILE A 20 -7.67 28.81 21.33
CA ILE A 20 -7.04 27.50 21.56
C ILE A 20 -7.91 26.38 21.00
N THR A 21 -9.22 26.40 21.27
CA THR A 21 -10.16 25.40 20.75
C THR A 21 -10.19 25.39 19.22
N ILE A 22 -10.19 26.55 18.58
CA ILE A 22 -10.16 26.66 17.10
C ILE A 22 -8.85 26.06 16.55
N VAL A 23 -7.71 26.41 17.12
CA VAL A 23 -6.41 25.89 16.67
C VAL A 23 -6.35 24.37 16.83
N MET A 24 -6.83 23.83 17.95
CA MET A 24 -6.92 22.39 18.15
C MET A 24 -7.83 21.72 17.12
N GLY A 25 -9.03 22.27 16.89
CA GLY A 25 -9.97 21.73 15.90
C GLY A 25 -9.39 21.70 14.48
N VAL A 26 -8.77 22.79 14.05
CA VAL A 26 -8.10 22.87 12.73
C VAL A 26 -6.96 21.85 12.65
N SER A 27 -6.14 21.75 13.70
CA SER A 27 -5.02 20.80 13.76
C SER A 27 -5.51 19.35 13.70
N THR A 28 -6.58 19.02 14.41
CA THR A 28 -7.18 17.68 14.38
C THR A 28 -7.68 17.32 12.99
N VAL A 29 -8.41 18.21 12.32
CA VAL A 29 -8.90 17.97 10.96
C VAL A 29 -7.72 17.83 9.98
N TYR A 30 -6.68 18.64 10.12
CA TYR A 30 -5.48 18.53 9.30
C TYR A 30 -4.79 17.17 9.47
N LEU A 31 -4.54 16.74 10.72
CA LEU A 31 -3.90 15.46 11.01
C LEU A 31 -4.77 14.28 10.55
N ALA A 32 -6.08 14.33 10.78
CA ALA A 32 -7.00 13.29 10.32
C ALA A 32 -6.95 13.11 8.80
N ASN A 33 -6.93 14.22 8.04
CA ASN A 33 -6.79 14.18 6.59
C ASN A 33 -5.42 13.65 6.15
N SER A 34 -4.34 14.03 6.83
CA SER A 34 -3.00 13.53 6.53
C SER A 34 -2.90 12.02 6.73
N VAL A 35 -3.39 11.52 7.87
CA VAL A 35 -3.41 10.09 8.18
C VAL A 35 -4.31 9.33 7.19
N GLY A 36 -5.47 9.88 6.83
CA GLY A 36 -6.35 9.27 5.83
C GLY A 36 -5.70 9.12 4.46
N LYS A 37 -4.98 10.15 3.98
CA LYS A 37 -4.26 10.09 2.71
C LYS A 37 -3.11 9.09 2.74
N SER A 38 -2.31 9.08 3.80
CA SER A 38 -1.24 8.08 3.97
C SER A 38 -1.81 6.67 4.07
N GLY A 39 -2.93 6.48 4.77
CA GLY A 39 -3.61 5.19 4.88
C GLY A 39 -4.10 4.68 3.53
N LEU A 40 -4.68 5.54 2.70
CA LEU A 40 -5.07 5.18 1.33
C LEU A 40 -3.85 4.81 0.48
N HIS A 41 -2.78 5.60 0.54
CA HIS A 41 -1.57 5.30 -0.22
C HIS A 41 -0.97 3.94 0.17
N VAL A 42 -0.88 3.64 1.47
CA VAL A 42 -0.37 2.35 1.93
C VAL A 42 -1.33 1.20 1.61
N GLY A 43 -2.62 1.38 1.85
CA GLY A 43 -3.61 0.30 1.74
C GLY A 43 -4.10 0.01 0.33
N ALA A 44 -4.25 1.03 -0.51
CA ALA A 44 -4.78 0.88 -1.87
C ALA A 44 -3.69 0.86 -2.93
N ASP A 45 -2.56 1.56 -2.72
CA ASP A 45 -1.50 1.63 -3.72
C ASP A 45 -0.39 0.61 -3.43
N LEU A 46 0.11 0.56 -2.18
CA LEU A 46 1.29 -0.25 -1.84
C LEU A 46 0.96 -1.69 -1.41
N ALA A 47 -0.15 -1.91 -0.70
CA ALA A 47 -0.50 -3.24 -0.21
C ALA A 47 -0.74 -4.26 -1.35
N PRO A 48 -1.49 -3.94 -2.43
CA PRO A 48 -1.64 -4.85 -3.57
C PRO A 48 -0.30 -5.17 -4.25
N LEU A 49 0.62 -4.20 -4.37
CA LEU A 49 1.95 -4.46 -4.92
C LEU A 49 2.79 -5.41 -4.05
N GLY A 50 2.65 -5.30 -2.72
CA GLY A 50 3.27 -6.23 -1.79
C GLY A 50 2.72 -7.66 -1.92
N ASP A 51 1.43 -7.78 -2.20
CA ASP A 51 0.74 -9.05 -2.44
C ASP A 51 1.19 -9.69 -3.76
N ALA A 52 1.21 -8.93 -4.85
CA ALA A 52 1.76 -9.37 -6.13
C ALA A 52 3.19 -9.90 -5.98
N ALA A 53 4.03 -9.23 -5.19
CA ALA A 53 5.39 -9.69 -4.92
C ALA A 53 5.46 -10.99 -4.09
N MET A 54 4.44 -11.29 -3.27
CA MET A 54 4.30 -12.57 -2.57
C MET A 54 3.88 -13.66 -3.55
N GLU A 55 2.88 -13.39 -4.39
CA GLU A 55 2.36 -14.34 -5.36
C GLU A 55 3.40 -14.73 -6.40
N ILE A 56 4.21 -13.80 -6.90
CA ILE A 56 5.37 -14.10 -7.77
C ILE A 56 6.29 -15.14 -7.11
N LYS A 57 6.61 -14.97 -5.82
CA LYS A 57 7.50 -15.91 -5.12
C LYS A 57 6.84 -17.27 -4.93
N LEU A 58 5.56 -17.28 -4.57
CA LEU A 58 4.82 -18.51 -4.34
C LEU A 58 4.70 -19.33 -5.63
N THR A 59 4.20 -18.71 -6.69
CA THR A 59 3.96 -19.33 -8.00
C THR A 59 5.26 -19.78 -8.67
N ALA A 60 6.30 -18.93 -8.68
CA ALA A 60 7.62 -19.32 -9.22
C ALA A 60 8.26 -20.46 -8.44
N THR A 61 8.18 -20.46 -7.10
CA THR A 61 8.75 -21.54 -6.28
C THR A 61 7.99 -22.84 -6.48
N ARG A 62 6.66 -22.79 -6.60
CA ARG A 62 5.84 -23.96 -6.88
C ARG A 62 6.13 -24.52 -8.27
N ALA A 63 6.23 -23.66 -9.28
CA ALA A 63 6.63 -24.06 -10.63
C ALA A 63 8.00 -24.74 -10.64
N HIS A 64 8.95 -24.20 -9.87
CA HIS A 64 10.28 -24.79 -9.73
C HIS A 64 10.25 -26.18 -9.10
N LEU A 65 9.56 -26.35 -7.96
CA LEU A 65 9.45 -27.65 -7.28
C LEU A 65 8.77 -28.70 -8.17
N LEU A 66 7.65 -28.33 -8.78
CA LEU A 66 6.90 -29.23 -9.65
C LEU A 66 7.74 -29.66 -10.87
N PHE A 67 8.53 -28.73 -11.42
CA PHE A 67 9.46 -29.04 -12.48
C PHE A 67 10.56 -30.02 -12.02
N GLU A 68 11.09 -29.87 -10.81
CA GLU A 68 12.06 -30.81 -10.25
C GLU A 68 11.48 -32.22 -10.07
N GLU A 69 10.24 -32.33 -9.61
CA GLU A 69 9.52 -33.60 -9.43
C GLU A 69 9.33 -34.33 -10.76
N ILE A 70 8.88 -33.62 -11.80
CA ILE A 70 8.75 -34.15 -13.17
C ILE A 70 10.11 -34.64 -13.68
N MET A 71 11.17 -33.85 -13.50
CA MET A 71 12.52 -34.20 -13.94
C MET A 71 13.12 -35.39 -13.17
N ALA A 72 12.71 -35.59 -11.92
CA ALA A 72 13.06 -36.76 -11.11
C ALA A 72 12.33 -38.04 -11.55
N GLY A 73 11.40 -37.94 -12.51
CA GLY A 73 10.67 -39.06 -13.10
C GLY A 73 9.32 -39.34 -12.43
N ASP A 74 8.79 -38.38 -11.66
CA ASP A 74 7.41 -38.50 -11.19
C ASP A 74 6.44 -38.29 -12.36
N THR A 75 5.61 -39.30 -12.62
CA THR A 75 4.62 -39.30 -13.70
C THR A 75 3.24 -38.87 -13.25
N THR A 76 3.03 -38.57 -11.96
CA THR A 76 1.74 -38.07 -11.47
C THR A 76 1.55 -36.57 -11.67
N GLU A 77 2.64 -35.83 -11.87
CA GLU A 77 2.63 -34.38 -12.06
C GLU A 77 2.46 -33.95 -13.52
N ASP A 78 1.82 -32.80 -13.75
CA ASP A 78 1.53 -32.25 -15.08
C ASP A 78 2.38 -31.03 -15.41
N ILE A 79 3.12 -31.10 -16.52
CA ILE A 79 3.92 -29.96 -17.02
C ILE A 79 3.06 -28.75 -17.39
N ASN A 80 1.77 -28.93 -17.71
CA ASN A 80 0.87 -27.80 -17.98
C ASN A 80 0.64 -26.94 -16.73
N GLU A 81 0.69 -27.53 -15.53
CA GLU A 81 0.58 -26.79 -14.28
C GLU A 81 1.80 -25.90 -14.04
N VAL A 82 3.01 -26.37 -14.39
CA VAL A 82 4.22 -25.53 -14.37
C VAL A 82 4.04 -24.29 -15.24
N TRP A 83 3.56 -24.46 -16.48
CA TRP A 83 3.33 -23.33 -17.38
C TRP A 83 2.27 -22.37 -16.86
N SER A 84 1.15 -22.89 -16.33
CA SER A 84 0.12 -22.06 -15.73
C SER A 84 0.65 -21.22 -14.56
N LEU A 85 1.50 -21.79 -13.70
CA LEU A 85 2.11 -21.08 -12.57
C LEU A 85 3.09 -20.00 -13.05
N LEU A 86 3.85 -20.26 -14.12
CA LEU A 86 4.75 -19.27 -14.71
C LEU A 86 3.96 -18.13 -15.40
N ASP A 87 2.87 -18.43 -16.09
CA ASP A 87 1.99 -17.43 -16.67
C ASP A 87 1.39 -16.51 -15.58
N GLU A 88 0.98 -17.10 -14.45
CA GLU A 88 0.52 -16.36 -13.28
C GLU A 88 1.64 -15.49 -12.66
N THR A 89 2.85 -16.04 -12.53
CA THR A 89 4.05 -15.29 -12.08
C THR A 89 4.28 -14.04 -12.95
N LEU A 90 4.21 -14.22 -14.28
CA LEU A 90 4.38 -13.13 -15.24
C LEU A 90 3.27 -12.09 -15.12
N TRP A 91 2.02 -12.53 -14.93
CA TRP A 91 0.90 -11.62 -14.74
C TRP A 91 1.10 -10.69 -13.55
N TYR A 92 1.48 -11.22 -12.38
CA TYR A 92 1.75 -10.39 -11.19
C TYR A 92 2.96 -9.47 -11.40
N THR A 93 3.96 -9.91 -12.16
CA THR A 93 5.12 -9.08 -12.51
C THR A 93 4.70 -7.90 -13.39
N ASP A 94 3.86 -8.15 -14.39
CA ASP A 94 3.28 -7.11 -15.25
C ASP A 94 2.36 -6.18 -14.45
N ALA A 95 1.60 -6.69 -13.48
CA ALA A 95 0.78 -5.88 -12.59
C ALA A 95 1.61 -4.88 -11.77
N ILE A 96 2.84 -5.25 -11.36
CA ILE A 96 3.77 -4.32 -10.69
C ILE A 96 4.28 -3.24 -11.67
N LEU A 97 4.58 -3.61 -12.91
CA LEU A 97 5.18 -2.73 -13.91
C LEU A 97 4.17 -1.76 -14.55
N GLN A 98 2.97 -2.25 -14.84
CA GLN A 98 1.99 -1.59 -15.71
C GLN A 98 0.65 -1.35 -14.98
N GLY A 99 0.47 -1.92 -13.79
CA GLY A 99 -0.83 -1.99 -13.14
C GLY A 99 -1.68 -3.11 -13.72
N GLY A 100 -2.83 -3.36 -13.12
CA GLY A 100 -3.70 -4.46 -13.54
C GLY A 100 -4.98 -4.52 -12.73
N SER A 101 -5.90 -5.38 -13.15
CA SER A 101 -7.08 -5.73 -12.37
C SER A 101 -7.30 -7.23 -12.47
N SER A 102 -7.49 -7.86 -11.32
CA SER A 102 -7.91 -9.24 -11.19
C SER A 102 -9.14 -9.33 -10.27
N ASP A 103 -9.56 -10.55 -9.97
CA ASP A 103 -10.51 -10.87 -8.91
C ASP A 103 -9.99 -10.52 -7.51
N GLU A 104 -8.68 -10.52 -7.29
CA GLU A 104 -8.06 -10.12 -6.02
C GLU A 104 -8.06 -8.60 -5.78
N GLY A 105 -8.07 -7.81 -6.87
CA GLY A 105 -8.21 -6.37 -6.74
C GLY A 105 -7.63 -5.57 -7.90
N ILE A 106 -7.40 -4.29 -7.63
CA ILE A 106 -6.82 -3.33 -8.57
C ILE A 106 -5.39 -3.06 -8.14
N PHE A 107 -4.44 -3.23 -9.08
CA PHE A 107 -3.03 -2.99 -8.89
C PHE A 107 -2.67 -1.68 -9.59
N ILE A 108 -2.14 -0.73 -8.83
CA ILE A 108 -1.61 0.52 -9.37
C ILE A 108 -0.12 0.31 -9.62
N ALA A 109 0.34 0.60 -10.84
CA ALA A 109 1.74 0.43 -11.24
C ALA A 109 2.70 1.10 -10.25
N SER A 110 3.81 0.43 -9.94
CA SER A 110 4.86 1.02 -9.12
C SER A 110 5.49 2.22 -9.82
N THR A 111 5.82 3.24 -9.04
CA THR A 111 6.58 4.42 -9.51
C THR A 111 8.00 4.46 -8.95
N ASP A 112 8.36 3.49 -8.10
CA ASP A 112 9.70 3.42 -7.50
C ASP A 112 10.68 2.80 -8.51
N PRO A 113 11.73 3.53 -8.93
CA PRO A 113 12.67 3.04 -9.94
C PRO A 113 13.44 1.80 -9.49
N VAL A 114 13.64 1.59 -8.19
CA VAL A 114 14.31 0.38 -7.66
C VAL A 114 13.41 -0.83 -7.81
N VAL A 115 12.10 -0.67 -7.54
CA VAL A 115 11.12 -1.75 -7.74
C VAL A 115 11.00 -2.09 -9.21
N LEU A 116 10.93 -1.07 -10.08
CA LEU A 116 10.84 -1.26 -11.52
C LEU A 116 12.08 -1.96 -12.10
N ASP A 117 13.29 -1.53 -11.70
CA ASP A 117 14.55 -2.20 -12.10
C ASP A 117 14.56 -3.68 -11.71
N LYS A 118 14.05 -4.00 -10.52
CA LYS A 118 13.97 -5.38 -10.02
C LYS A 118 12.91 -6.22 -10.72
N ALA A 119 11.78 -5.64 -11.10
CA ALA A 119 10.72 -6.34 -11.81
C ALA A 119 11.06 -6.60 -13.30
N THR A 120 12.06 -5.91 -13.85
CA THR A 120 12.53 -6.11 -15.23
C THR A 120 13.72 -7.07 -15.39
N GLN A 121 14.23 -7.62 -14.29
CA GLN A 121 15.36 -8.57 -14.25
C GLN A 121 14.87 -10.01 -14.21
#